data_AF-A0A834I6N8-F1
#
_entry.id   AF-A0A834I6N8-F1
#
_cell.length_a   1.000
_cell.length_b   1.000
_cell.length_c   1.000
_cell.angle_alpha   90.00
_cell.angle_beta   90.00
_cell.angle_gamma   90.00
#
_symmetry.space_group_name_H-M   'P 1'
#
loop_
_entity.id
_entity.type
_entity.pdbx_description
1 polymer ?
#
loop_
_entity_poly.entity_id
_entity_poly.type
_entity_poly.pdbx_seq_one_letter_code
_entity_poly.pdbx_strand_id
1 'polypeptide(L)'
;MISEYETIEKEVYNALENNRSIKQIKRIQNIYDLGQLLIREQFLITKNPSATYYRERRFVAIPSDYYELALRHNLDHRRCGLVQFGFSTKVYCGGDSILFAVQVINKYPSDNYIEPKNSHEYFIDYAISFY
;
A
#
# COMPACT_ATOMS: atom_id res chain seq x y z
N MET A 1 -15.24 -3.53 -20.60
CA MET A 1 -15.04 -2.78 -19.34
C MET A 1 -14.36 -3.75 -18.39
N ILE A 2 -13.12 -3.48 -17.98
CA ILE A 2 -12.39 -4.34 -17.04
C ILE A 2 -12.95 -4.03 -15.65
N SER A 3 -13.24 -5.06 -14.86
CA SER A 3 -13.74 -4.90 -13.50
C SER A 3 -12.63 -4.38 -12.55
N GLU A 4 -13.02 -3.77 -11.43
CA GLU A 4 -12.08 -3.33 -10.38
C GLU A 4 -11.18 -4.49 -9.94
N TYR A 5 -11.78 -5.67 -9.71
CA TYR A 5 -11.06 -6.87 -9.31
C TYR A 5 -9.95 -7.25 -10.30
N GLU A 6 -10.26 -7.36 -11.60
CA GLU A 6 -9.30 -7.73 -12.64
C GLU A 6 -8.15 -6.72 -12.76
N THR A 7 -8.44 -5.44 -12.51
CA THR A 7 -7.42 -4.38 -12.53
C THR A 7 -6.44 -4.56 -11.36
N ILE A 8 -6.94 -4.75 -10.14
CA ILE A 8 -6.10 -4.95 -8.96
C ILE A 8 -5.34 -6.28 -9.07
N GLU A 9 -6.00 -7.34 -9.53
CA GLU A 9 -5.37 -8.64 -9.75
C GLU A 9 -4.18 -8.54 -10.70
N LYS A 10 -4.35 -7.86 -11.84
CA LYS A 10 -3.27 -7.62 -12.80
C LYS A 10 -2.13 -6.80 -12.19
N GLU A 11 -2.44 -5.76 -11.42
CA GLU A 11 -1.42 -4.95 -10.74
C GLU A 11 -0.63 -5.77 -9.71
N VAL A 12 -1.31 -6.64 -8.96
CA VAL A 12 -0.67 -7.55 -7.99
C VAL A 12 0.25 -8.55 -8.70
N TYR A 13 -0.21 -9.19 -9.78
CA TYR A 13 0.65 -10.10 -10.56
C TYR A 13 1.85 -9.38 -11.18
N ASN A 14 1.68 -8.13 -11.61
CA ASN A 14 2.80 -7.33 -12.08
C ASN A 14 3.76 -6.94 -10.95
N ALA A 15 3.29 -6.81 -9.71
CA ALA A 15 4.14 -6.45 -8.57
C ALA A 15 4.90 -7.64 -7.97
N LEU A 16 4.33 -8.85 -8.04
CA LEU A 16 4.92 -10.04 -7.43
C LEU A 16 6.21 -10.48 -8.13
N GLU A 17 7.25 -10.73 -7.34
CA GLU A 17 8.53 -11.29 -7.81
C GLU A 17 8.54 -12.83 -7.81
N ASN A 18 7.54 -13.44 -7.19
CA ASN A 18 7.35 -14.88 -7.14
C ASN A 18 5.96 -15.28 -7.65
N ASN A 19 5.86 -16.48 -8.21
CA ASN A 19 4.60 -16.98 -8.74
C ASN A 19 3.72 -17.52 -7.59
N ARG A 20 2.74 -16.73 -7.14
CA ARG A 20 1.75 -17.15 -6.15
C ARG A 20 0.33 -16.99 -6.69
N SER A 21 -0.53 -17.96 -6.39
CA SER A 21 -1.94 -17.88 -6.72
C SER A 21 -2.69 -17.06 -5.68
N ILE A 22 -3.38 -16.01 -6.14
CA ILE A 22 -4.23 -15.18 -5.29
C ILE A 22 -5.44 -15.99 -4.83
N LYS A 23 -5.67 -16.02 -3.52
CA LYS A 23 -6.83 -16.64 -2.89
C LYS A 23 -7.98 -15.66 -2.73
N GLN A 24 -7.67 -14.43 -2.30
CA GLN A 24 -8.66 -13.40 -2.07
C GLN A 24 -8.03 -12.02 -2.17
N ILE A 25 -8.77 -11.09 -2.78
CA ILE A 25 -8.51 -9.64 -2.73
C ILE A 25 -9.64 -9.00 -1.92
N LYS A 26 -9.29 -8.36 -0.80
CA LYS A 26 -10.24 -7.67 0.08
C LYS A 26 -10.01 -6.18 0.01
N ARG A 27 -11.03 -5.42 -0.39
CA ARG A 27 -11.01 -3.96 -0.32
C ARG A 27 -11.14 -3.50 1.13
N ILE A 28 -10.29 -2.57 1.53
CA ILE A 28 -10.29 -2.00 2.87
C ILE A 28 -11.01 -0.65 2.82
N GLN A 29 -11.98 -0.46 3.71
CA GLN A 29 -12.83 0.73 3.76
C GLN A 29 -12.64 1.47 5.08
N ASN A 30 -11.43 2.00 5.32
CA ASN A 30 -11.17 2.87 6.45
C ASN A 30 -11.24 4.35 6.02
N ILE A 31 -12.41 4.96 6.22
CA ILE A 31 -12.68 6.36 5.84
C ILE A 31 -11.75 7.34 6.58
N TYR A 32 -11.37 7.02 7.82
CA TYR A 32 -10.51 7.88 8.62
C TYR A 32 -9.11 7.98 8.02
N ASP A 33 -8.48 6.84 7.75
CA ASP A 33 -7.13 6.78 7.16
C ASP A 33 -7.11 7.38 5.75
N LEU A 34 -8.14 7.10 4.94
CA LEU A 34 -8.30 7.72 3.63
C LEU A 34 -8.43 9.24 3.75
N GLY A 35 -9.23 9.74 4.69
CA GLY A 35 -9.39 11.17 4.94
C GLY A 35 -8.07 11.84 5.33
N GLN A 36 -7.26 11.19 6.18
CA GLN A 36 -5.92 11.70 6.53
C GLN A 36 -5.01 11.83 5.30
N LEU A 37 -5.02 10.84 4.42
CA LEU A 37 -4.26 10.88 3.17
C LEU A 37 -4.66 12.06 2.29
N LEU A 38 -5.98 12.26 2.07
CA LEU A 38 -6.49 13.35 1.24
C LEU A 38 -6.15 14.73 1.81
N ILE A 39 -6.26 14.91 3.13
CA ILE A 39 -5.86 16.15 3.80
C ILE A 39 -4.35 16.39 3.63
N ARG A 40 -3.54 15.34 3.77
CA ARG A 40 -2.09 15.43 3.57
C ARG A 40 -1.74 15.84 2.15
N GLU A 41 -2.37 15.25 1.16
CA GLU A 41 -2.18 15.58 -0.26
C GLU A 41 -2.48 17.06 -0.51
N GLN A 42 -3.65 17.53 -0.05
CA GLN A 42 -4.02 18.93 -0.20
C GLN A 42 -3.04 19.87 0.49
N PHE A 43 -2.59 19.52 1.70
CA PHE A 43 -1.57 20.28 2.42
C PHE A 43 -0.25 20.37 1.64
N LEU A 44 0.21 19.27 1.04
CA LEU A 44 1.46 19.23 0.27
C LEU A 44 1.36 20.11 -0.99
N ILE A 45 0.23 20.05 -1.70
CA ILE A 45 -0.06 20.88 -2.88
C ILE A 45 -0.07 22.37 -2.50
N THR A 46 -0.78 22.74 -1.44
CA THR A 46 -0.86 24.14 -1.00
C THR A 46 0.50 24.65 -0.50
N LYS A 47 1.30 23.82 0.17
CA LYS A 47 2.62 24.19 0.68
C LYS A 47 3.68 24.31 -0.42
N ASN A 48 3.57 23.54 -1.51
CA ASN A 48 4.52 23.55 -2.61
C ASN A 48 3.80 23.68 -3.97
N PRO A 49 3.27 24.87 -4.32
CA PRO A 49 2.43 25.03 -5.51
C PRO A 49 3.11 24.72 -6.84
N SER A 50 4.44 24.76 -6.88
CA SER A 50 5.26 24.44 -8.06
C SER A 50 5.58 22.94 -8.18
N ALA A 51 5.21 22.12 -7.21
CA ALA A 51 5.45 20.68 -7.21
C ALA A 51 4.18 19.93 -7.60
N THR A 52 4.32 18.95 -8.49
CA THR A 52 3.26 17.98 -8.77
C THR A 52 3.40 16.80 -7.82
N TYR A 53 2.30 16.42 -7.19
CA TYR A 53 2.20 15.21 -6.38
C TYR A 53 1.27 14.22 -7.07
N TYR A 54 1.62 12.95 -6.96
CA TYR A 54 0.90 11.83 -7.55
C TYR A 54 0.43 10.90 -6.45
N ARG A 55 -0.79 10.40 -6.57
CA ARG A 55 -1.25 9.28 -5.76
C ARG A 55 -0.99 8.01 -6.54
N GLU A 56 -0.20 7.12 -5.95
CA GLU A 56 0.22 5.89 -6.61
C GLU A 56 -0.07 4.70 -5.72
N ARG A 57 -0.27 3.54 -6.35
CA ARG A 57 -0.35 2.27 -5.64
C ARG A 57 1.05 1.68 -5.50
N ARG A 58 1.39 1.27 -4.29
CA ARG A 58 2.61 0.53 -3.95
C ARG A 58 2.26 -0.67 -3.09
N PHE A 59 3.26 -1.52 -2.87
CA PHE A 59 3.06 -2.85 -2.31
C PHE A 59 3.99 -3.09 -1.12
N VAL A 60 3.47 -3.81 -0.12
CA VAL A 60 4.23 -4.31 1.03
C VAL A 60 3.69 -5.65 1.49
N ALA A 61 4.59 -6.61 1.66
CA ALA A 61 4.28 -7.90 2.24
C ALA A 61 4.68 -7.92 3.71
N ILE A 62 3.80 -8.44 4.58
CA ILE A 62 4.08 -8.62 6.01
C ILE A 62 3.64 -10.02 6.44
N PRO A 63 4.18 -10.57 7.55
CA PRO A 63 3.70 -11.85 8.08
C PRO A 63 2.20 -11.80 8.40
N SER A 64 1.47 -12.88 8.09
CA SER A 64 0.01 -12.95 8.23
C SER A 64 -0.48 -12.64 9.65
N ASP A 65 0.31 -12.99 10.67
CA ASP A 65 0.01 -12.74 12.09
C ASP A 65 -0.21 -11.26 12.41
N TYR A 66 0.36 -10.35 11.62
CA TYR A 66 0.21 -8.90 11.81
C TYR A 66 -0.99 -8.31 11.07
N TYR A 67 -1.80 -9.10 10.37
CA TYR A 67 -2.91 -8.62 9.54
C TYR A 67 -3.89 -7.70 10.31
N GLU A 68 -4.38 -8.14 11.47
CA GLU A 68 -5.33 -7.36 12.26
C GLU A 68 -4.70 -6.08 12.83
N LEU A 69 -3.41 -6.13 13.18
CA LEU A 69 -2.65 -4.97 13.66
C LEU A 69 -2.43 -3.96 12.53
N ALA A 70 -2.11 -4.44 11.33
CA ALA A 70 -1.92 -3.61 10.14
C ALA A 70 -3.22 -2.86 9.77
N LEU A 71 -4.36 -3.53 9.80
CA LEU A 71 -5.65 -2.89 9.53
C LEU A 71 -6.05 -1.88 10.62
N ARG A 72 -5.80 -2.19 11.89
CA ARG A 72 -6.16 -1.30 13.01
C ARG A 72 -5.27 -0.07 13.11
N HIS A 73 -4.02 -0.18 12.66
CA HIS A 73 -2.99 0.85 12.88
C HIS A 73 -2.37 1.36 11.58
N ASN A 74 -3.04 1.18 10.45
CA ASN A 74 -2.59 1.58 9.11
C ASN A 74 -1.10 1.22 8.90
N LEU A 75 -0.75 -0.06 9.02
CA LEU A 75 0.63 -0.57 8.86
C LEU A 75 1.70 0.15 9.71
N ASP A 76 1.41 0.57 10.95
CA ASP A 76 2.44 1.11 11.86
C ASP A 76 3.59 0.10 12.02
N HIS A 77 4.76 0.43 11.47
CA HIS A 77 5.92 -0.45 11.41
C HIS A 77 6.39 -0.94 12.78
N ARG A 78 6.16 -0.13 13.83
CA ARG A 78 6.50 -0.47 15.22
C ARG A 78 5.63 -1.58 15.78
N ARG A 79 4.48 -1.85 15.16
CA ARG A 79 3.49 -2.85 15.58
C ARG A 79 3.40 -4.04 14.63
N CYS A 80 3.83 -3.87 13.38
CA CYS A 80 3.66 -4.87 12.32
C CYS A 80 4.93 -5.72 12.06
N GLY A 81 5.91 -5.68 12.96
CA GLY A 81 7.14 -6.47 12.84
C GLY A 81 8.03 -6.06 11.66
N LEU A 82 7.93 -4.81 11.19
CA LEU A 82 8.67 -4.33 10.02
C LEU A 82 9.99 -3.71 10.45
N VAL A 83 11.10 -4.40 10.20
CA VAL A 83 12.47 -3.92 10.50
C VAL A 83 12.85 -2.77 9.58
N GLN A 84 12.40 -2.81 8.33
CA GLN A 84 12.49 -1.73 7.36
C GLN A 84 11.08 -1.46 6.83
N PHE A 85 10.63 -0.21 6.88
CA PHE A 85 9.29 0.16 6.48
C PHE A 85 9.33 0.95 5.17
N GLY A 86 8.86 0.34 4.10
CA GLY A 86 8.63 1.06 2.87
C GLY A 86 7.78 0.27 1.91
N PHE A 87 7.43 0.93 0.83
CA PHE A 87 6.52 0.44 -0.18
C PHE A 87 7.21 0.40 -1.52
N SER A 88 7.09 -0.72 -2.21
CA SER A 88 7.80 -0.99 -3.45
C SER A 88 6.84 -1.15 -4.62
N THR A 89 7.35 -0.95 -5.83
CA THR A 89 6.65 -1.35 -7.08
C THR A 89 6.70 -2.85 -7.30
N LYS A 90 7.73 -3.51 -6.78
CA LYS A 90 7.95 -4.96 -6.82
C LYS A 90 8.11 -5.51 -5.41
N VAL A 91 7.55 -6.69 -5.16
CA VAL A 91 7.50 -7.28 -3.82
C VAL A 91 7.63 -8.79 -3.88
N TYR A 92 8.46 -9.34 -3.00
CA TYR A 92 8.48 -10.75 -2.70
C TYR A 92 7.49 -11.07 -1.58
N CYS A 93 6.64 -12.08 -1.80
CA CYS A 93 5.64 -12.51 -0.82
C CYS A 93 5.98 -13.93 -0.33
N GLY A 94 6.47 -14.06 0.91
CA GLY A 94 6.81 -15.35 1.53
C GLY A 94 5.57 -16.24 1.77
N GLY A 95 5.78 -17.50 2.16
CA GLY A 95 4.69 -18.48 2.30
C GLY A 95 3.55 -18.03 3.22
N ASP A 96 3.91 -17.51 4.40
CA ASP A 96 2.97 -17.02 5.42
C ASP A 96 2.94 -15.49 5.51
N SER A 97 2.86 -14.83 4.35
CA SER A 97 2.67 -13.38 4.30
C SER A 97 1.37 -12.99 3.63
N ILE A 98 0.82 -11.88 4.10
CA ILE A 98 -0.23 -11.14 3.42
C ILE A 98 0.40 -9.97 2.66
N LEU A 99 -0.13 -9.69 1.48
CA LEU A 99 0.27 -8.53 0.69
C LEU A 99 -0.74 -7.39 0.88
N PHE A 100 -0.26 -6.18 1.10
CA PHE A 100 -1.06 -4.98 1.08
C PHE A 100 -0.74 -4.13 -0.15
N ALA A 101 -1.80 -3.69 -0.81
CA ALA A 101 -1.75 -2.60 -1.79
C ALA A 101 -2.10 -1.30 -1.09
N VAL A 102 -1.17 -0.36 -1.08
CA VAL A 102 -1.30 0.93 -0.39
C VAL A 102 -1.32 2.08 -1.39
N GLN A 103 -2.19 3.05 -1.17
CA GLN A 103 -2.13 4.35 -1.83
C GLN A 103 -1.10 5.22 -1.09
N VAL A 104 -0.18 5.83 -1.83
CA VAL A 104 0.87 6.71 -1.29
C VAL A 104 0.90 8.02 -2.06
N ILE A 105 1.29 9.10 -1.39
CA ILE A 105 1.56 10.38 -2.07
C ILE A 105 3.04 10.46 -2.41
N ASN A 106 3.35 10.60 -3.69
CA ASN A 106 4.71 10.64 -4.20
C ASN A 106 4.94 11.87 -5.08
N LYS A 107 6.12 12.48 -4.98
CA LYS A 107 6.55 13.56 -5.87
C LYS A 107 7.29 13.03 -7.11
N TYR A 108 7.89 11.85 -7.00
CA TYR A 108 8.76 11.25 -8.01
C TYR A 108 8.24 9.87 -8.42
N PRO A 109 7.26 9.81 -9.34
CA PRO A 109 6.52 8.57 -9.64
C PRO A 109 7.40 7.41 -10.16
N SER A 110 8.58 7.75 -10.69
CA SER A 110 9.62 6.82 -11.13
C SER A 110 10.28 6.02 -10.01
N ASP A 111 10.14 6.44 -8.76
CA ASP A 111 10.83 5.81 -7.63
C ASP A 111 10.24 4.43 -7.34
N ASN A 112 11.06 3.39 -7.48
CA ASN A 112 10.63 2.00 -7.22
C ASN A 112 10.32 1.71 -5.76
N TYR A 113 10.75 2.60 -4.85
CA TYR A 113 10.65 2.43 -3.41
C TYR A 113 10.33 3.77 -2.75
N ILE A 114 9.44 3.75 -1.76
CA ILE A 114 9.05 4.92 -0.97
C ILE A 114 9.05 4.53 0.50
N GLU A 115 9.78 5.29 1.31
CA GLU A 115 9.75 5.20 2.76
C GLU A 115 8.89 6.33 3.32
N PRO A 116 7.63 6.05 3.71
CA PRO A 116 6.78 7.07 4.32
C PRO A 116 7.34 7.45 5.69
N LYS A 117 7.28 8.74 6.02
CA LYS A 117 7.70 9.22 7.34
C LYS A 117 6.60 9.06 8.37
N ASN A 118 5.34 9.07 7.92
CA ASN A 118 4.18 9.04 8.80
C ASN A 118 3.04 8.20 8.22
N SER A 119 2.17 7.70 9.10
CA SER A 119 0.99 6.90 8.73
C SER A 119 -0.07 7.66 7.93
N HIS A 120 -0.03 8.99 7.92
CA HIS A 120 -0.95 9.82 7.13
C HIS A 120 -0.47 10.04 5.68
N GLU A 121 0.69 9.51 5.30
CA GLU A 121 1.25 9.63 3.94
C GLU A 121 0.85 8.44 3.06
N TYR A 122 0.12 7.48 3.62
CA TYR A 122 -0.39 6.32 2.89
C TYR A 122 -1.69 5.78 3.49
N PHE A 123 -2.37 4.92 2.72
CA PHE A 123 -3.61 4.26 3.10
C PHE A 123 -3.65 2.85 2.52
N ILE A 124 -4.06 1.85 3.31
CA ILE A 124 -4.28 0.49 2.82
C ILE A 124 -5.56 0.44 1.99
N ASP A 125 -5.43 0.18 0.69
CA ASP A 125 -6.55 0.11 -0.26
C ASP A 125 -7.08 -1.32 -0.38
N TYR A 126 -6.17 -2.30 -0.46
CA TYR A 126 -6.52 -3.72 -0.52
C TYR A 126 -5.57 -4.57 0.33
N ALA A 127 -6.12 -5.66 0.86
CA ALA A 127 -5.38 -6.78 1.46
C ALA A 127 -5.54 -8.02 0.58
N ILE A 128 -4.44 -8.68 0.27
CA ILE A 128 -4.37 -9.80 -0.67
C ILE A 128 -3.80 -11.01 0.05
N SER A 129 -4.59 -12.09 0.08
CA SER A 129 -4.18 -13.39 0.59
C SER A 129 -3.94 -14.37 -0.56
N PHE A 130 -3.06 -15.33 -0.31
CA PHE A 130 -2.61 -16.33 -1.29
C PHE A 130 -2.94 -17.74 -0.79
N TYR A 131 -2.90 -18.70 -1.71
CA TYR A 131 -2.91 -20.13 -1.36
C TYR A 131 -1.53 -20.59 -0.83
#